data_AF-A0A7Y9GM25-F1
#
_entry.id   AF-A0A7Y9GM25-F1
#
_cell.length_a   1.000
_cell.length_b   1.000
_cell.length_c   1.000
_cell.angle_alpha   90.00
_cell.angle_beta   90.00
_cell.angle_gamma   90.00
#
_symmetry.space_group_name_H-M   'P 1'
#
loop_
_entity.id
_entity.type
_entity.pdbx_description
1 polymer ?
#
loop_
_entity_poly.entity_id
_entity_poly.type
_entity_poly.pdbx_seq_one_letter_code
_entity_poly.pdbx_strand_id
1 'polypeptide(L)'
;MQQRLGRVATTDGTEIAYASVGEGRPVVYVSGWLSHLQLSWELPEERAFYESIADGCRLVRYDRAGCGLSPASGRSPSLAYELEQLSAVTATLGPEPFDVIGSSMGALVAVAWAAEHPGSVRRLVLYGGWVSGPTIAEPDVRAHLLGLVESHWGLGSDVLTDIFAPDATAAMRRQVARYQRASSTAETARSLLAMSYDLDVSDLLPRVEAKTLVLHRAEDRAAPVTQAEALAAGIRNAELHVVPGRSHLAFAGDVHSLVVPIRKFLGLRPLRRGPRTLTPRQTEVAALVSEGATNREIATRLGIDERSAEGHVERIRVRLGFSSRAQIAAWYAAQHAEPSPPK
;
A
#
# COMPACT_ATOMS: atom_id res chain seq x y z
N MET A 1 9.23 -10.13 -10.44
CA MET A 1 8.86 -9.54 -11.75
C MET A 1 9.82 -8.39 -12.07
N GLN A 2 9.95 -7.97 -13.33
CA GLN A 2 10.76 -6.80 -13.71
C GLN A 2 9.85 -5.59 -13.93
N GLN A 3 10.26 -4.43 -13.41
CA GLN A 3 9.63 -3.14 -13.65
C GLN A 3 10.17 -2.51 -14.94
N ARG A 4 9.27 -2.02 -15.78
CA ARG A 4 9.61 -1.23 -16.99
C ARG A 4 9.22 0.23 -16.75
N LEU A 5 10.20 1.13 -16.85
CA LEU A 5 10.00 2.58 -16.69
C LEU A 5 9.69 3.23 -18.04
N GLY A 6 8.90 4.30 -18.00
CA GLY A 6 8.60 5.15 -19.14
C GLY A 6 8.30 6.58 -18.68
N ARG A 7 8.12 7.48 -19.65
CA ARG A 7 7.71 8.87 -19.42
C ARG A 7 6.56 9.23 -20.36
N VAL A 8 5.68 10.10 -19.89
CA VAL A 8 4.63 10.76 -20.67
C VAL A 8 4.64 12.24 -20.35
N ALA A 9 4.11 13.08 -21.24
CA ALA A 9 3.92 14.50 -20.95
C ALA A 9 2.44 14.77 -20.70
N THR A 10 2.17 15.64 -19.74
CA THR A 10 0.86 16.28 -19.57
C THR A 10 0.62 17.34 -20.65
N THR A 11 -0.57 17.94 -20.68
CA THR A 11 -0.94 18.92 -21.72
C THR A 11 -0.06 20.16 -21.65
N ASP A 12 0.38 20.53 -20.45
CA ASP A 12 1.31 21.64 -20.21
C ASP A 12 2.80 21.29 -20.44
N GLY A 13 3.11 20.06 -20.83
CA GLY A 13 4.47 19.59 -21.09
C GLY A 13 5.21 19.07 -19.86
N THR A 14 4.60 19.03 -18.67
CA THR A 14 5.24 18.40 -17.50
C THR A 14 5.41 16.91 -17.74
N GLU A 15 6.65 16.43 -17.65
CA GLU A 15 6.98 15.02 -17.75
C GLU A 15 6.57 14.25 -16.50
N ILE A 16 5.85 13.14 -16.70
CA ILE A 16 5.43 12.21 -15.65
C ILE A 16 6.08 10.87 -15.92
N ALA A 17 6.91 10.43 -14.97
CA ALA A 17 7.49 9.10 -14.97
C ALA A 17 6.42 8.08 -14.54
N TYR A 18 6.31 6.99 -15.29
CA TYR A 18 5.45 5.87 -14.96
C TYR A 18 6.22 4.56 -15.02
N ALA A 19 5.66 3.54 -14.39
CA ALA A 19 6.20 2.19 -14.42
C ALA A 19 5.10 1.16 -14.67
N SER A 20 5.46 0.10 -15.39
CA SER A 20 4.60 -1.07 -15.57
C SER A 20 5.27 -2.35 -15.08
N VAL A 21 4.48 -3.22 -14.49
CA VAL A 21 4.88 -4.55 -14.00
C VAL A 21 3.80 -5.56 -14.39
N GLY A 22 4.22 -6.74 -14.82
CA GLY A 22 3.28 -7.79 -15.23
C GLY A 22 2.69 -7.55 -16.62
N GLU A 23 1.73 -8.40 -16.97
CA GLU A 23 1.10 -8.47 -18.29
C GLU A 23 -0.39 -8.82 -18.15
N GLY A 24 -1.16 -8.50 -19.19
CA GLY A 24 -2.62 -8.68 -19.21
C GLY A 24 -3.36 -7.37 -19.01
N ARG A 25 -4.56 -7.44 -18.43
CA ARG A 25 -5.45 -6.28 -18.31
C ARG A 25 -4.81 -5.18 -17.46
N PRO A 26 -4.92 -3.89 -17.86
CA PRO A 26 -4.36 -2.80 -17.08
C PRO A 26 -5.07 -2.60 -15.75
N VAL A 27 -4.26 -2.38 -14.71
CA VAL A 27 -4.67 -1.89 -13.39
C VAL A 27 -3.83 -0.67 -13.08
N VAL A 28 -4.44 0.49 -12.89
CA VAL A 28 -3.74 1.72 -12.53
C VAL A 28 -3.75 1.87 -11.01
N TYR A 29 -2.58 2.00 -10.41
CA TYR A 29 -2.43 2.25 -9.00
C TYR A 29 -2.07 3.72 -8.78
N VAL A 30 -3.03 4.46 -8.22
CA VAL A 30 -2.91 5.86 -7.85
C VAL A 30 -2.39 5.91 -6.41
N SER A 31 -1.10 6.22 -6.27
CA SER A 31 -0.39 6.25 -5.00
C SER A 31 -0.96 7.26 -4.00
N GLY A 32 -0.49 7.25 -2.76
CA GLY A 32 -0.78 8.32 -1.78
C GLY A 32 -0.07 9.63 -2.12
N TRP A 33 0.01 10.51 -1.13
CA TRP A 33 0.54 11.87 -1.28
C TRP A 33 1.98 11.97 -1.84
N LEU A 34 2.85 10.99 -1.54
CA LEU A 34 4.22 10.90 -2.08
C LEU A 34 4.43 9.55 -2.79
N SER A 35 5.26 9.59 -3.84
CA SER A 35 5.56 8.44 -4.70
C SER A 35 7.02 8.46 -5.16
N HIS A 36 7.67 7.29 -5.19
CA HIS A 36 8.94 7.16 -5.91
C HIS A 36 9.08 5.77 -6.55
N LEU A 37 9.06 5.69 -7.88
CA LEU A 37 8.98 4.44 -8.64
C LEU A 37 10.15 3.48 -8.42
N GLN A 38 11.39 3.99 -8.29
CA GLN A 38 12.59 3.17 -8.06
C GLN A 38 12.73 2.79 -6.59
N LEU A 39 12.69 3.76 -5.67
CA LEU A 39 12.88 3.48 -4.24
C LEU A 39 11.76 2.60 -3.66
N SER A 40 10.51 2.76 -4.10
CA SER A 40 9.42 1.83 -3.75
C SER A 40 9.68 0.41 -4.22
N TRP A 41 10.40 0.23 -5.33
CA TRP A 41 10.74 -1.09 -5.87
C TRP A 41 11.95 -1.73 -5.16
N GLU A 42 12.80 -0.91 -4.54
CA GLU A 42 13.90 -1.38 -3.70
C GLU A 42 13.44 -1.80 -2.29
N LEU A 43 12.33 -1.25 -1.81
CA LEU A 43 11.72 -1.63 -0.54
C LEU A 43 11.03 -3.01 -0.68
N PRO A 44 11.52 -4.07 -0.01
CA PRO A 44 11.03 -5.43 -0.24
C PRO A 44 9.54 -5.61 0.05
N GLU A 45 9.02 -4.99 1.10
CA GLU A 45 7.61 -5.08 1.53
C GLU A 45 6.67 -4.45 0.50
N GLU A 46 7.02 -3.25 0.03
CA GLU A 46 6.21 -2.53 -0.96
C GLU A 46 6.30 -3.18 -2.34
N ARG A 47 7.49 -3.62 -2.75
CA ARG A 47 7.67 -4.43 -3.96
C ARG A 47 6.82 -5.70 -3.91
N ALA A 48 6.86 -6.45 -2.79
CA ALA A 48 6.09 -7.68 -2.65
C ALA A 48 4.57 -7.43 -2.73
N PHE A 49 4.09 -6.31 -2.18
CA PHE A 49 2.70 -5.88 -2.34
C PHE A 49 2.34 -5.63 -3.81
N TYR A 50 3.15 -4.85 -4.54
CA TYR A 50 2.90 -4.61 -5.97
C TYR A 50 3.02 -5.86 -6.83
N GLU A 51 4.02 -6.71 -6.61
CA GLU A 51 4.15 -8.00 -7.31
C GLU A 51 2.94 -8.90 -7.04
N SER A 52 2.41 -8.88 -5.81
CA SER A 52 1.21 -9.63 -5.44
C SER A 52 -0.06 -9.11 -6.12
N ILE A 53 -0.12 -7.85 -6.54
CA ILE A 53 -1.23 -7.34 -7.35
C ILE A 53 -0.97 -7.66 -8.82
N ALA A 54 0.24 -7.40 -9.32
CA ALA A 54 0.65 -7.55 -10.72
C ALA A 54 0.64 -9.02 -11.21
N ASP A 55 0.58 -10.01 -10.33
CA ASP A 55 0.42 -11.41 -10.74
C ASP A 55 -0.93 -11.64 -11.44
N GLY A 56 -0.91 -11.74 -12.78
CA GLY A 56 -2.10 -11.92 -13.61
C GLY A 56 -2.72 -10.63 -14.16
N CYS A 57 -2.06 -9.47 -14.01
CA CYS A 57 -2.46 -8.22 -14.66
C CYS A 57 -1.25 -7.32 -14.99
N ARG A 58 -1.48 -6.26 -15.77
CA ARG A 58 -0.49 -5.21 -15.99
C ARG A 58 -0.73 -4.08 -14.98
N LEU A 59 0.05 -4.07 -13.90
CA LEU A 59 0.00 -2.98 -12.91
C LEU A 59 0.79 -1.78 -13.41
N VAL A 60 0.15 -0.60 -13.45
CA VAL A 60 0.75 0.68 -13.85
C VAL A 60 0.73 1.63 -12.67
N ARG A 61 1.90 2.20 -12.36
CA ARG A 61 2.14 3.17 -11.29
C ARG A 61 2.78 4.40 -11.88
N TYR A 62 2.70 5.54 -11.22
CA TYR A 62 3.39 6.75 -11.66
C TYR A 62 3.87 7.57 -10.48
N ASP A 63 4.89 8.39 -10.74
CA ASP A 63 5.33 9.40 -9.80
C ASP A 63 4.62 10.72 -10.12
N ARG A 64 3.98 11.34 -9.13
CA ARG A 64 3.36 12.66 -9.25
C ARG A 64 4.39 13.74 -9.59
N ALA A 65 3.97 14.84 -10.17
CA ALA A 65 4.83 16.01 -10.39
C ALA A 65 5.49 16.45 -9.07
N GLY A 66 6.82 16.63 -9.11
CA GLY A 66 7.64 16.96 -7.95
C GLY A 66 7.96 15.78 -7.04
N CYS A 67 7.55 14.57 -7.41
CA CYS A 67 7.85 13.34 -6.70
C CYS A 67 8.74 12.39 -7.53
N GLY A 68 9.65 11.69 -6.85
CA GLY A 68 10.42 10.58 -7.39
C GLY A 68 11.14 10.93 -8.69
N LEU A 69 10.76 10.25 -9.77
CA LEU A 69 11.37 10.42 -11.10
C LEU A 69 10.70 11.49 -11.97
N SER A 70 9.62 12.11 -11.47
CA SER A 70 8.89 13.18 -12.14
C SER A 70 9.37 14.54 -11.61
N PRO A 71 9.83 15.46 -12.48
CA PRO A 71 10.26 16.78 -12.06
C PRO A 71 9.12 17.57 -11.39
N ALA A 72 9.48 18.57 -10.58
CA ALA A 72 8.52 19.55 -10.10
C ALA A 72 7.91 20.32 -11.26
N SER A 73 6.61 20.58 -11.18
CA SER A 73 5.93 21.52 -12.07
C SER A 73 5.97 22.93 -11.47
N GLY A 74 5.82 23.95 -12.30
CA GLY A 74 5.59 25.33 -11.82
C GLY A 74 4.17 25.56 -11.27
N ARG A 75 3.31 24.54 -11.25
CA ARG A 75 1.92 24.62 -10.83
C ARG A 75 1.76 24.10 -9.41
N SER A 76 0.90 24.77 -8.64
CA SER A 76 0.47 24.28 -7.35
C SER A 76 -0.32 22.97 -7.50
N PRO A 77 -0.13 21.98 -6.60
CA PRO A 77 -0.94 20.77 -6.57
C PRO A 77 -2.43 21.11 -6.48
N SER A 78 -3.24 20.42 -7.27
CA SER A 78 -4.71 20.57 -7.31
C SER A 78 -5.35 19.32 -7.89
N LEU A 79 -6.62 19.06 -7.57
CA LEU A 79 -7.31 17.86 -8.07
C LEU A 79 -7.34 17.84 -9.60
N ALA A 80 -7.59 18.98 -10.22
CA ALA A 80 -7.55 19.13 -11.67
C ALA A 80 -6.18 18.73 -12.25
N TYR A 81 -5.08 19.12 -11.60
CA TYR A 81 -3.75 18.76 -12.06
C TYR A 81 -3.41 17.28 -11.80
N GLU A 82 -3.91 16.70 -10.73
CA GLU A 82 -3.81 15.25 -10.48
C GLU A 82 -4.53 14.45 -11.57
N LEU A 83 -5.72 14.89 -12.00
CA LEU A 83 -6.47 14.26 -13.08
C LEU A 83 -5.79 14.43 -14.44
N GLU A 84 -5.14 15.58 -14.68
CA GLU A 84 -4.33 15.79 -15.88
C GLU A 84 -3.13 14.82 -15.96
N GLN A 85 -2.41 14.65 -14.85
CA GLN A 85 -1.32 13.68 -14.76
C GLN A 85 -1.81 12.25 -14.97
N LEU A 86 -2.94 11.88 -14.35
CA LEU A 86 -3.55 10.56 -14.52
C LEU A 86 -4.02 10.33 -15.95
N SER A 87 -4.56 11.36 -16.61
CA SER A 87 -4.93 11.32 -18.03
C SER A 87 -3.73 10.99 -18.92
N ALA A 88 -2.60 11.68 -18.72
CA ALA A 88 -1.38 11.42 -19.48
C ALA A 88 -0.87 9.98 -19.31
N VAL A 89 -0.95 9.43 -18.09
CA VAL A 89 -0.52 8.04 -17.81
C VAL A 89 -1.49 7.03 -18.41
N THR A 90 -2.80 7.25 -18.26
CA THR A 90 -3.84 6.32 -18.72
C THR A 90 -3.95 6.27 -20.25
N ALA A 91 -3.56 7.33 -20.96
CA ALA A 91 -3.43 7.32 -22.42
C ALA A 91 -2.49 6.22 -22.95
N THR A 92 -1.56 5.73 -22.14
CA THR A 92 -0.64 4.62 -22.51
C THR A 92 -1.29 3.22 -22.47
N LEU A 93 -2.52 3.12 -21.98
CA LEU A 93 -3.22 1.85 -21.77
C LEU A 93 -4.08 1.43 -22.95
N GLY A 94 -4.34 2.36 -23.88
CA GLY A 94 -5.29 2.18 -24.97
C GLY A 94 -6.72 2.58 -24.59
N PRO A 95 -7.69 2.38 -25.49
CA PRO A 95 -9.06 2.88 -25.33
C PRO A 95 -9.96 2.00 -24.44
N GLU A 96 -9.51 0.80 -24.09
CA GLU A 96 -10.30 -0.16 -23.33
C GLU A 96 -10.39 0.22 -21.85
N PRO A 97 -11.54 -0.02 -21.18
CA PRO A 97 -11.67 0.24 -19.74
C PRO A 97 -10.68 -0.57 -18.90
N PHE A 98 -10.15 0.07 -17.86
CA PHE A 98 -9.15 -0.49 -16.93
C PHE A 98 -9.68 -0.52 -15.49
N ASP A 99 -8.98 -1.24 -14.61
CA ASP A 99 -9.28 -1.15 -13.17
C ASP A 99 -8.40 -0.09 -12.51
N VAL A 100 -8.89 0.52 -11.44
CA VAL A 100 -8.16 1.55 -10.68
C VAL A 100 -8.08 1.14 -9.22
N ILE A 101 -6.90 1.27 -8.63
CA ILE A 101 -6.66 1.16 -7.19
C ILE A 101 -6.15 2.53 -6.72
N GLY A 102 -6.93 3.22 -5.89
CA GLY A 102 -6.50 4.45 -5.23
C GLY A 102 -6.16 4.18 -3.77
N SER A 103 -5.00 4.67 -3.32
CA SER A 103 -4.54 4.53 -1.93
C SER A 103 -4.38 5.90 -1.28
N SER A 104 -4.88 6.08 -0.06
CA SER A 104 -4.74 7.32 0.71
C SER A 104 -5.29 8.53 -0.11
N MET A 105 -4.54 9.62 -0.25
CA MET A 105 -4.90 10.75 -1.12
C MET A 105 -5.25 10.31 -2.56
N GLY A 106 -4.60 9.26 -3.07
CA GLY A 106 -4.90 8.69 -4.38
C GLY A 106 -6.29 8.06 -4.49
N ALA A 107 -6.94 7.70 -3.39
CA ALA A 107 -8.32 7.26 -3.38
C ALA A 107 -9.27 8.39 -3.82
N LEU A 108 -9.03 9.62 -3.37
CA LEU A 108 -9.85 10.79 -3.77
C LEU A 108 -9.64 11.13 -5.24
N VAL A 109 -8.39 11.07 -5.71
CA VAL A 109 -8.08 11.25 -7.14
C VAL A 109 -8.75 10.16 -7.99
N ALA A 110 -8.75 8.90 -7.52
CA ALA A 110 -9.39 7.79 -8.22
C ALA A 110 -10.93 7.90 -8.24
N VAL A 111 -11.55 8.39 -7.16
CA VAL A 111 -12.97 8.73 -7.12
C VAL A 111 -13.30 9.81 -8.15
N ALA A 112 -12.53 10.90 -8.15
CA ALA A 112 -12.75 12.00 -9.09
C ALA A 112 -12.59 11.54 -10.54
N TRP A 113 -11.56 10.74 -10.84
CA TRP A 113 -11.38 10.15 -12.15
C TRP A 113 -12.58 9.29 -12.58
N ALA A 114 -13.04 8.39 -11.71
CA ALA A 114 -14.17 7.51 -12.00
C ALA A 114 -15.49 8.28 -12.17
N ALA A 115 -15.68 9.40 -11.48
CA ALA A 115 -16.84 10.26 -11.59
C ALA A 115 -16.84 11.14 -12.86
N GLU A 116 -15.67 11.51 -13.37
CA GLU A 116 -15.51 12.30 -14.60
C GLU A 116 -15.40 11.44 -15.86
N HIS A 117 -14.90 10.21 -15.72
CA HIS A 117 -14.67 9.28 -16.82
C HIS A 117 -15.31 7.90 -16.56
N PRO A 118 -16.64 7.82 -16.32
CA PRO A 118 -17.31 6.59 -15.87
C PRO A 118 -17.11 5.41 -16.82
N GLY A 119 -17.05 5.66 -18.13
CA GLY A 119 -16.80 4.63 -19.14
C GLY A 119 -15.38 4.06 -19.16
N SER A 120 -14.41 4.70 -18.51
CA SER A 120 -13.01 4.25 -18.48
C SER A 120 -12.70 3.26 -17.36
N VAL A 121 -13.53 3.20 -16.31
CA VAL A 121 -13.24 2.43 -15.10
C VAL A 121 -14.13 1.21 -14.99
N ARG A 122 -13.53 0.02 -15.08
CA ARG A 122 -14.25 -1.26 -14.92
C ARG A 122 -14.53 -1.61 -13.47
N ARG A 123 -13.52 -1.45 -12.61
CA ARG A 123 -13.59 -1.68 -11.16
C ARG A 123 -12.72 -0.67 -10.43
N LEU A 124 -13.21 -0.18 -9.31
CA LEU A 124 -12.53 0.79 -8.47
C LEU A 124 -12.24 0.17 -7.10
N VAL A 125 -11.00 0.25 -6.65
CA VAL A 125 -10.60 -0.14 -5.29
C VAL A 125 -10.09 1.10 -4.58
N LEU A 126 -10.64 1.39 -3.41
CA LEU A 126 -10.25 2.52 -2.58
C LEU A 126 -9.70 1.96 -1.27
N TYR A 127 -8.44 2.27 -0.96
CA TYR A 127 -7.80 1.84 0.28
C TYR A 127 -7.32 3.04 1.10
N GLY A 128 -7.68 3.09 2.39
CA GLY A 128 -7.24 4.17 3.27
C GLY A 128 -7.74 5.55 2.82
N GLY A 129 -8.81 5.60 2.03
CA GLY A 129 -9.34 6.83 1.47
C GLY A 129 -10.23 7.59 2.44
N TRP A 130 -10.52 8.84 2.10
CA TRP A 130 -11.50 9.65 2.81
C TRP A 130 -12.40 10.44 1.86
N VAL A 131 -13.49 10.99 2.38
CA VAL A 131 -14.41 11.83 1.60
C VAL A 131 -13.94 13.28 1.60
N SER A 132 -13.57 13.79 2.77
CA SER A 132 -13.27 15.21 2.98
C SER A 132 -12.03 15.40 3.87
N GLY A 133 -10.98 15.99 3.33
CA GLY A 133 -9.69 16.20 3.98
C GLY A 133 -9.76 16.94 5.33
N PRO A 134 -10.64 17.96 5.51
CA PRO A 134 -10.78 18.64 6.80
C PRO A 134 -11.24 17.73 7.95
N THR A 135 -11.81 16.57 7.65
CA THR A 135 -12.36 15.66 8.66
C THR A 135 -11.36 14.59 9.14
N ILE A 136 -10.17 14.50 8.54
CA ILE A 136 -9.17 13.49 8.92
C ILE A 136 -8.20 13.98 10.00
N ALA A 137 -8.12 15.29 10.24
CA ALA A 137 -7.30 15.89 11.29
C ALA A 137 -7.85 17.26 11.72
N GLU A 138 -7.81 17.53 13.03
CA GLU A 138 -8.19 18.82 13.60
C GLU A 138 -7.34 19.97 13.03
N PRO A 139 -7.89 21.19 12.89
CA PRO A 139 -7.21 22.33 12.27
C PRO A 139 -5.82 22.62 12.86
N ASP A 140 -5.69 22.58 14.19
CA ASP A 140 -4.42 22.81 14.86
C ASP A 140 -3.42 21.69 14.55
N VAL A 141 -3.85 20.42 14.55
CA VAL A 141 -2.99 19.28 14.20
C VAL A 141 -2.48 19.42 12.77
N ARG A 142 -3.36 19.80 11.83
CA ARG A 142 -2.98 20.07 10.44
C ARG A 142 -1.91 21.16 10.35
N ALA A 143 -2.13 22.29 11.02
CA ALA A 143 -1.21 23.43 11.00
C ALA A 143 0.18 23.04 11.56
N HIS A 144 0.23 22.29 12.67
CA HIS A 144 1.48 21.82 13.25
C HIS A 144 2.22 20.84 12.32
N LEU A 145 1.52 19.89 11.70
CA LEU A 145 2.13 18.94 10.77
C LEU A 145 2.68 19.66 9.53
N LEU A 146 1.93 20.59 8.95
CA LEU A 146 2.38 21.39 7.81
C LEU A 146 3.59 22.25 8.16
N GLY A 147 3.55 22.93 9.30
CA GLY A 147 4.68 23.74 9.79
C GLY A 147 5.92 22.90 10.09
N LEU A 148 5.75 21.67 10.58
CA LEU A 148 6.86 20.75 10.81
C LEU A 148 7.49 20.26 9.51
N VAL A 149 6.69 19.94 8.50
CA VAL A 149 7.18 19.56 7.17
C VAL A 149 7.96 20.70 6.52
N GLU A 150 7.44 21.92 6.59
CA GLU A 150 8.08 23.12 6.06
C GLU A 150 9.39 23.46 6.77
N SER A 151 9.37 23.52 8.10
CA SER A 151 10.51 23.97 8.90
C SER A 151 11.60 22.92 9.07
N HIS A 152 11.22 21.63 9.09
CA HIS A 152 12.15 20.54 9.37
C HIS A 152 11.68 19.22 8.74
N TRP A 153 11.79 19.12 7.42
CA TRP A 153 11.32 17.95 6.66
C TRP A 153 11.86 16.60 7.17
N GLY A 154 13.09 16.58 7.70
CA GLY A 154 13.66 15.42 8.42
C GLY A 154 12.73 14.84 9.49
N LEU A 155 12.35 15.68 10.45
CA LEU A 155 11.52 15.36 11.59
C LEU A 155 10.05 15.19 11.18
N GLY A 156 9.56 16.02 10.26
CA GLY A 156 8.21 15.86 9.70
C GLY A 156 8.00 14.50 9.05
N SER A 157 8.96 14.06 8.23
CA SER A 157 8.99 12.74 7.62
C SER A 157 8.97 11.61 8.65
N ASP A 158 9.76 11.72 9.73
CA ASP A 158 9.82 10.69 10.77
C ASP A 158 8.46 10.61 11.53
N VAL A 159 7.91 11.75 11.95
CA VAL A 159 6.60 11.82 12.64
C VAL A 159 5.48 11.26 11.77
N LEU A 160 5.40 11.66 10.50
CA LEU A 160 4.39 11.15 9.57
C LEU A 160 4.56 9.66 9.32
N THR A 161 5.80 9.15 9.24
CA THR A 161 6.04 7.71 9.11
C THR A 161 5.53 6.93 10.32
N ASP A 162 5.71 7.44 11.54
CA ASP A 162 5.20 6.80 12.76
C ASP A 162 3.67 6.80 12.84
N ILE A 163 3.02 7.82 12.25
CA ILE A 163 1.55 7.87 12.08
C ILE A 163 1.12 6.84 11.03
N PHE A 164 1.77 6.80 9.87
CA PHE A 164 1.33 5.99 8.73
C PHE A 164 1.69 4.50 8.85
N ALA A 165 2.74 4.16 9.60
CA ALA A 165 3.26 2.79 9.69
C ALA A 165 3.52 2.31 11.13
N PRO A 166 2.56 2.44 12.07
CA PRO A 166 2.69 1.99 13.46
C PRO A 166 3.01 0.49 13.58
N ASP A 167 2.52 -0.35 12.66
CA ASP A 167 2.74 -1.81 12.69
C ASP A 167 3.99 -2.24 11.91
N ALA A 168 4.73 -1.29 11.32
CA ALA A 168 6.00 -1.58 10.66
C ALA A 168 7.12 -1.84 11.67
N THR A 169 8.18 -2.52 11.23
CA THR A 169 9.39 -2.62 12.04
C THR A 169 10.10 -1.27 12.09
N ALA A 170 10.92 -1.03 13.12
CA ALA A 170 11.73 0.19 13.19
C ALA A 170 12.69 0.34 12.00
N ALA A 171 13.18 -0.77 11.44
CA ALA A 171 14.02 -0.75 10.24
C ALA A 171 13.24 -0.28 9.01
N MET A 172 12.03 -0.83 8.81
CA MET A 172 11.14 -0.43 7.74
C MET A 172 10.72 1.04 7.88
N ARG A 173 10.37 1.51 9.08
CA ARG A 173 10.07 2.93 9.30
C ARG A 173 11.23 3.84 8.93
N ARG A 174 12.46 3.51 9.30
CA ARG A 174 13.65 4.28 8.86
C ARG A 174 13.84 4.28 7.35
N GLN A 175 13.53 3.17 6.67
CA GLN A 175 13.57 3.11 5.20
C GLN A 175 12.46 3.96 4.58
N VAL A 176 11.22 3.86 5.06
CA VAL A 176 10.08 4.66 4.61
C VAL A 176 10.32 6.15 4.83
N ALA A 177 10.85 6.55 5.98
CA ALA A 177 11.16 7.95 6.25
C ALA A 177 12.21 8.50 5.27
N ARG A 178 13.30 7.76 5.01
CA ARG A 178 14.28 8.12 3.98
C ARG A 178 13.67 8.16 2.58
N TYR A 179 12.82 7.18 2.26
CA TYR A 179 12.05 7.13 1.02
C TYR A 179 11.22 8.39 0.81
N GLN A 180 10.48 8.84 1.84
CA GLN A 180 9.66 10.06 1.75
C GLN A 180 10.52 11.31 1.49
N ARG A 181 11.68 11.42 2.14
CA ARG A 181 12.60 12.56 1.94
C ARG A 181 13.29 12.56 0.59
N ALA A 182 13.60 11.39 0.07
CA ALA A 182 14.16 11.24 -1.27
C ALA A 182 13.09 11.41 -2.36
N SER A 183 11.82 11.20 -2.03
CA SER A 183 10.72 11.35 -2.98
C SER A 183 10.49 12.81 -3.36
N SER A 184 10.64 13.76 -2.43
CA SER A 184 10.21 15.14 -2.67
C SER A 184 10.95 16.15 -1.79
N THR A 185 11.05 17.38 -2.27
CA THR A 185 11.47 18.54 -1.47
C THR A 185 10.45 18.83 -0.36
N ALA A 186 10.87 19.58 0.65
CA ALA A 186 10.01 20.02 1.75
C ALA A 186 8.83 20.87 1.26
N GLU A 187 9.08 21.78 0.31
CA GLU A 187 8.06 22.67 -0.28
C GLU A 187 6.96 21.88 -1.00
N THR A 188 7.37 20.94 -1.86
CA THR A 188 6.42 20.08 -2.58
C THR A 188 5.70 19.13 -1.63
N ALA A 189 6.39 18.53 -0.66
CA ALA A 189 5.76 17.68 0.35
C ALA A 189 4.72 18.45 1.18
N ARG A 190 5.05 19.67 1.63
CA ARG A 190 4.12 20.55 2.35
C ARG A 190 2.88 20.86 1.51
N SER A 191 3.07 21.17 0.23
CA SER A 191 1.97 21.50 -0.68
C SER A 191 1.05 20.30 -0.94
N LEU A 192 1.61 19.10 -1.12
CA LEU A 192 0.85 17.86 -1.30
C LEU A 192 0.11 17.42 -0.01
N LEU A 193 0.72 17.65 1.17
CA LEU A 193 0.05 17.40 2.44
C LEU A 193 -1.09 18.38 2.67
N ALA A 194 -0.89 19.66 2.35
CA ALA A 194 -1.95 20.67 2.45
C ALA A 194 -3.13 20.29 1.54
N MET A 195 -2.84 19.93 0.29
CA MET A 195 -3.83 19.41 -0.64
C MET A 195 -4.60 18.20 -0.08
N SER A 196 -3.92 17.24 0.55
CA SER A 196 -4.58 16.07 1.18
C SER A 196 -5.65 16.49 2.20
N TYR A 197 -5.42 17.59 2.92
CA TYR A 197 -6.35 18.14 3.89
C TYR A 197 -7.42 19.07 3.29
N ASP A 198 -7.27 19.52 2.05
CA ASP A 198 -8.20 20.45 1.39
C ASP A 198 -9.12 19.75 0.38
N LEU A 199 -8.72 18.56 -0.10
CA LEU A 199 -9.52 17.77 -1.04
C LEU A 199 -10.88 17.36 -0.43
N ASP A 200 -11.93 17.52 -1.22
CA ASP A 200 -13.27 17.03 -0.92
C ASP A 200 -13.86 16.41 -2.19
N VAL A 201 -14.38 15.18 -2.08
CA VAL A 201 -14.99 14.44 -3.19
C VAL A 201 -16.45 14.07 -2.92
N SER A 202 -17.08 14.66 -1.90
CA SER A 202 -18.45 14.35 -1.46
C SER A 202 -19.45 14.41 -2.62
N ASP A 203 -19.39 15.48 -3.42
CA ASP A 203 -20.30 15.72 -4.55
C ASP A 203 -20.04 14.78 -5.73
N LEU A 204 -18.89 14.10 -5.75
CA LEU A 204 -18.49 13.19 -6.82
C LEU A 204 -18.94 11.75 -6.55
N LEU A 205 -19.15 11.36 -5.30
CA LEU A 205 -19.48 9.97 -4.92
C LEU A 205 -20.71 9.41 -5.66
N PRO A 206 -21.84 10.14 -5.80
CA PRO A 206 -23.02 9.61 -6.49
C PRO A 206 -22.81 9.36 -7.99
N ARG A 207 -21.82 10.04 -8.58
CA ARG A 207 -21.46 9.97 -10.01
C ARG A 207 -20.57 8.78 -10.34
N VAL A 208 -19.98 8.11 -9.34
CA VAL A 208 -19.18 6.90 -9.57
C VAL A 208 -20.09 5.75 -9.96
N GLU A 209 -19.97 5.29 -11.21
CA GLU A 209 -20.76 4.16 -11.74
C GLU A 209 -20.08 2.80 -11.55
N ALA A 210 -18.74 2.80 -11.53
CA ALA A 210 -17.93 1.60 -11.40
C ALA A 210 -18.26 0.84 -10.11
N LYS A 211 -18.27 -0.50 -10.19
CA LYS A 211 -18.29 -1.34 -8.99
C LYS A 211 -17.08 -0.98 -8.14
N THR A 212 -17.32 -0.71 -6.87
CA THR A 212 -16.30 -0.18 -5.96
C THR A 212 -16.09 -1.08 -4.75
N LEU A 213 -14.84 -1.35 -4.40
CA LEU A 213 -14.46 -1.96 -3.14
C LEU A 213 -13.75 -0.91 -2.28
N VAL A 214 -14.31 -0.61 -1.12
CA VAL A 214 -13.67 0.22 -0.11
C VAL A 214 -13.02 -0.71 0.92
N LEU A 215 -11.71 -0.61 1.07
CA LEU A 215 -10.91 -1.35 2.05
C LEU A 215 -10.31 -0.40 3.07
N HIS A 216 -10.43 -0.73 4.35
CA HIS A 216 -9.87 0.12 5.40
C HIS A 216 -9.38 -0.68 6.59
N ARG A 217 -8.37 -0.16 7.29
CA ARG A 217 -7.88 -0.72 8.54
C ARG A 217 -8.72 -0.16 9.69
N ALA A 218 -9.21 -1.04 10.57
CA ALA A 218 -10.15 -0.68 11.64
C ALA A 218 -9.62 0.44 12.56
N GLU A 219 -8.31 0.47 12.78
CA GLU A 219 -7.63 1.42 13.68
C GLU A 219 -6.60 2.27 12.91
N ASP A 220 -6.84 2.53 11.62
CA ASP A 220 -5.99 3.40 10.80
C ASP A 220 -5.74 4.74 11.50
N ARG A 221 -4.46 5.04 11.76
CA ARG A 221 -4.05 6.23 12.52
C ARG A 221 -4.03 7.53 11.71
N ALA A 222 -4.15 7.45 10.38
CA ALA A 222 -4.07 8.61 9.49
C ALA A 222 -5.44 9.04 8.97
N ALA A 223 -6.33 8.08 8.70
CA ALA A 223 -7.67 8.33 8.20
C ALA A 223 -8.70 7.52 9.02
N PRO A 224 -9.65 8.17 9.71
CA PRO A 224 -10.65 7.46 10.51
C PRO A 224 -11.50 6.49 9.67
N VAL A 225 -11.88 5.33 10.23
CA VAL A 225 -12.72 4.34 9.53
C VAL A 225 -14.09 4.91 9.11
N THR A 226 -14.61 5.90 9.83
CA THR A 226 -15.85 6.61 9.48
C THR A 226 -15.79 7.26 8.11
N GLN A 227 -14.60 7.60 7.61
CA GLN A 227 -14.42 8.11 6.25
C GLN A 227 -14.57 7.02 5.19
N ALA A 228 -14.14 5.79 5.47
CA ALA A 228 -14.37 4.66 4.60
C ALA A 228 -15.87 4.26 4.56
N GLU A 229 -16.54 4.35 5.70
CA GLU A 229 -18.00 4.19 5.79
C GLU A 229 -18.71 5.24 4.94
N ALA A 230 -18.29 6.51 5.02
CA ALA A 230 -18.84 7.59 4.21
C ALA A 230 -18.60 7.39 2.70
N LEU A 231 -17.40 6.95 2.30
CA LEU A 231 -17.10 6.59 0.90
C LEU A 231 -18.03 5.49 0.40
N ALA A 232 -18.20 4.41 1.17
CA ALA A 232 -19.05 3.28 0.79
C ALA A 232 -20.54 3.67 0.76
N ALA A 233 -20.99 4.55 1.66
CA ALA A 233 -22.36 5.05 1.68
C ALA A 233 -22.65 6.01 0.51
N GLY A 234 -21.67 6.82 0.10
CA GLY A 234 -21.84 7.79 -0.99
C GLY A 234 -21.77 7.20 -2.40
N ILE A 235 -21.12 6.04 -2.57
CA ILE A 235 -20.97 5.37 -3.86
C ILE A 235 -22.01 4.24 -4.00
N ARG A 236 -22.91 4.38 -4.97
CA ARG A 236 -24.08 3.47 -5.15
C ARG A 236 -23.72 1.98 -5.24
N ASN A 237 -22.59 1.64 -5.87
CA ASN A 237 -22.15 0.28 -6.14
C ASN A 237 -20.91 -0.11 -5.31
N ALA A 238 -20.82 0.36 -4.06
CA ALA A 238 -19.69 0.07 -3.18
C ALA A 238 -19.96 -1.07 -2.19
N GLU A 239 -18.93 -1.89 -1.95
CA GLU A 239 -18.85 -2.78 -0.79
C GLU A 239 -17.74 -2.31 0.15
N LEU A 240 -17.98 -2.33 1.47
CA LEU A 240 -17.00 -1.95 2.49
C LEU A 240 -16.42 -3.18 3.18
N HIS A 241 -15.10 -3.26 3.22
CA HIS A 241 -14.36 -4.31 3.90
C HIS A 241 -13.39 -3.68 4.91
N VAL A 242 -13.76 -3.73 6.20
CA VAL A 242 -12.89 -3.30 7.29
C VAL A 242 -12.07 -4.50 7.77
N VAL A 243 -10.74 -4.33 7.85
CA VAL A 243 -9.80 -5.37 8.29
C VAL A 243 -9.01 -4.93 9.52
N PRO A 244 -8.53 -5.86 10.37
CA PRO A 244 -7.73 -5.50 11.54
C PRO A 244 -6.42 -4.78 11.20
N GLY A 245 -5.99 -3.88 12.08
CA GLY A 245 -4.67 -3.24 12.06
C GLY A 245 -4.75 -1.72 12.09
N ARG A 246 -3.57 -1.10 12.18
CA ARG A 246 -3.43 0.33 12.51
C ARG A 246 -2.68 1.14 11.45
N SER A 247 -1.97 0.44 10.57
CA SER A 247 -1.14 1.08 9.56
C SER A 247 -1.92 1.58 8.36
N HIS A 248 -1.67 2.83 8.00
CA HIS A 248 -2.21 3.46 6.82
C HIS A 248 -1.52 2.96 5.53
N LEU A 249 -0.23 2.63 5.58
CA LEU A 249 0.48 2.10 4.40
C LEU A 249 0.02 0.68 4.07
N ALA A 250 -0.46 0.46 2.84
CA ALA A 250 -1.02 -0.82 2.39
C ALA A 250 -0.04 -2.01 2.47
N PHE A 251 1.26 -1.71 2.42
CA PHE A 251 2.35 -2.69 2.46
C PHE A 251 2.91 -2.91 3.88
N ALA A 252 2.32 -2.31 4.92
CA ALA A 252 2.68 -2.51 6.31
C ALA A 252 1.64 -3.37 7.07
N GLY A 253 2.09 -4.09 8.10
CA GLY A 253 1.26 -4.99 8.89
C GLY A 253 0.74 -6.20 8.09
N ASP A 254 -0.48 -6.64 8.35
CA ASP A 254 -1.12 -7.75 7.63
C ASP A 254 -1.53 -7.39 6.19
N VAL A 255 -0.58 -7.45 5.27
CA VAL A 255 -0.78 -7.18 3.83
C VAL A 255 -1.70 -8.22 3.17
N HIS A 256 -1.78 -9.45 3.70
CA HIS A 256 -2.57 -10.53 3.11
C HIS A 256 -4.07 -10.23 3.18
N SER A 257 -4.53 -9.67 4.30
CA SER A 257 -5.93 -9.25 4.49
C SER A 257 -6.37 -8.15 3.51
N LEU A 258 -5.44 -7.41 2.90
CA LEU A 258 -5.70 -6.44 1.85
C LEU A 258 -5.62 -7.06 0.46
N VAL A 259 -4.54 -7.79 0.16
CA VAL A 259 -4.29 -8.32 -1.19
C VAL A 259 -5.34 -9.34 -1.62
N VAL A 260 -5.81 -10.21 -0.72
CA VAL A 260 -6.81 -11.24 -1.06
C VAL A 260 -8.13 -10.64 -1.54
N PRO A 261 -8.80 -9.73 -0.79
CA PRO A 261 -10.03 -9.12 -1.27
C PRO A 261 -9.82 -8.28 -2.53
N ILE A 262 -8.70 -7.53 -2.65
CA ILE A 262 -8.37 -6.77 -3.87
C ILE A 262 -8.35 -7.70 -5.08
N ARG A 263 -7.58 -8.79 -5.03
CA ARG A 263 -7.45 -9.72 -6.16
C ARG A 263 -8.79 -10.38 -6.50
N LYS A 264 -9.54 -10.82 -5.48
CA LYS A 264 -10.87 -11.40 -5.67
C LYS A 264 -11.80 -10.41 -6.38
N PHE A 265 -11.84 -9.16 -5.92
CA PHE A 265 -12.69 -8.13 -6.48
C PHE A 265 -12.32 -7.79 -7.93
N LEU A 266 -11.03 -7.68 -8.23
CA LEU A 266 -10.52 -7.44 -9.58
C LEU A 266 -10.72 -8.65 -10.53
N GLY A 267 -11.13 -9.80 -10.01
CA GLY A 267 -11.28 -11.04 -10.77
C GLY A 267 -9.93 -11.66 -11.17
N LEU A 268 -8.88 -11.34 -10.42
CA LEU A 268 -7.56 -11.95 -10.58
C LEU A 268 -7.56 -13.33 -9.96
N ARG A 269 -6.74 -14.23 -10.49
CA ARG A 269 -6.58 -15.57 -9.91
C ARG A 269 -6.14 -15.43 -8.44
N PRO A 270 -6.62 -16.29 -7.53
CA PRO A 270 -6.03 -16.35 -6.20
C PRO A 270 -4.52 -16.47 -6.34
N LEU A 271 -3.76 -15.74 -5.52
CA LEU A 271 -2.31 -15.96 -5.47
C LEU A 271 -2.12 -17.45 -5.29
N ARG A 272 -1.32 -18.07 -6.16
CA ARG A 272 -0.79 -19.39 -5.84
C ARG A 272 -0.17 -19.20 -4.47
N ARG A 273 -0.71 -19.87 -3.44
CA ARG A 273 0.00 -19.96 -2.17
C ARG A 273 1.38 -20.46 -2.60
N GLY A 274 2.38 -19.57 -2.54
CA GLY A 274 3.76 -19.99 -2.69
C GLY A 274 3.92 -21.18 -1.75
N PRO A 275 4.77 -22.16 -2.09
CA PRO A 275 4.97 -23.29 -1.20
C PRO A 275 5.05 -22.76 0.23
N ARG A 276 4.16 -23.23 1.13
CA ARG A 276 4.29 -22.97 2.57
C ARG A 276 5.57 -23.63 3.12
N THR A 277 6.48 -24.04 2.24
CA THR A 277 7.76 -24.64 2.54
C THR A 277 8.69 -23.53 2.97
N LEU A 278 9.02 -23.61 4.24
CA LEU A 278 10.13 -22.89 4.83
C LEU A 278 11.43 -23.23 4.08
N THR A 279 12.39 -22.31 4.05
CA THR A 279 13.76 -22.67 3.62
C THR A 279 14.30 -23.75 4.56
N PRO A 280 15.33 -24.55 4.18
CA PRO A 280 15.90 -25.55 5.08
C PRO A 280 16.21 -24.99 6.47
N ARG A 281 16.82 -23.78 6.51
CA ARG A 281 17.11 -23.08 7.77
C ARG A 281 15.88 -22.65 8.56
N GLN A 282 14.83 -22.21 7.89
CA GLN A 282 13.57 -21.87 8.55
C GLN A 282 12.83 -23.12 9.04
N THR A 283 12.95 -24.25 8.33
CA THR A 283 12.42 -25.55 8.73
C THR A 283 13.09 -26.02 10.01
N GLU A 284 14.43 -25.93 10.11
CA GLU A 284 15.18 -26.21 11.34
C GLU A 284 14.70 -25.35 12.52
N VAL A 285 14.53 -24.04 12.31
CA VAL A 285 14.04 -23.13 13.35
C VAL A 285 12.59 -23.47 13.75
N ALA A 286 11.71 -23.78 12.79
CA ALA A 286 10.32 -24.17 13.08
C ALA A 286 10.23 -25.50 13.85
N ALA A 287 11.12 -26.45 13.56
CA ALA A 287 11.25 -27.70 14.32
C ALA A 287 11.59 -27.42 15.78
N LEU A 288 12.63 -26.61 16.04
CA LEU A 288 13.03 -26.23 17.39
C LEU A 288 11.94 -25.43 18.12
N VAL A 289 11.21 -24.57 17.41
CA VAL A 289 10.03 -23.90 17.98
C VAL A 289 8.95 -24.90 18.38
N SER A 290 8.73 -25.97 17.60
CA SER A 290 7.75 -27.02 17.91
C SER A 290 8.13 -27.86 19.13
N GLU A 291 9.43 -27.96 19.42
CA GLU A 291 9.96 -28.57 20.66
C GLU A 291 9.86 -27.65 21.88
N GLY A 292 9.38 -26.41 21.72
CA GLY A 292 9.29 -25.44 22.80
C GLY A 292 10.58 -24.68 23.09
N ALA A 293 11.61 -24.81 22.25
CA ALA A 293 12.88 -24.09 22.45
C ALA A 293 12.68 -22.57 22.42
N THR A 294 13.37 -21.86 23.29
CA THR A 294 13.48 -20.39 23.33
C THR A 294 14.42 -19.86 22.24
N ASN A 295 14.42 -18.55 21.99
CA ASN A 295 15.33 -17.94 21.00
C ASN A 295 16.80 -18.20 21.34
N ARG A 296 17.16 -18.15 22.64
CA ARG A 296 18.51 -18.44 23.13
C ARG A 296 18.93 -19.90 22.90
N GLU A 297 18.03 -20.85 23.09
CA GLU A 297 18.29 -22.27 22.83
C GLU A 297 18.40 -22.56 21.33
N ILE A 298 17.53 -21.94 20.50
CA ILE A 298 17.64 -22.02 19.04
C ILE A 298 18.99 -21.48 18.58
N ALA A 299 19.39 -20.31 19.10
CA ALA A 299 20.67 -19.69 18.79
C ALA A 299 21.85 -20.61 19.11
N THR A 300 21.84 -21.20 20.31
CA THR A 300 22.87 -22.14 20.78
C THR A 300 22.93 -23.38 19.88
N ARG A 301 21.79 -24.02 19.59
CA ARG A 301 21.73 -25.24 18.78
C ARG A 301 22.13 -25.02 17.32
N LEU A 302 21.86 -23.82 16.80
CA LEU A 302 22.09 -23.49 15.39
C LEU A 302 23.39 -22.72 15.15
N GLY A 303 24.16 -22.40 16.19
CA GLY A 303 25.42 -21.66 16.09
C GLY A 303 25.25 -20.23 15.58
N ILE A 304 24.15 -19.57 15.94
CA ILE A 304 23.82 -18.18 15.56
C ILE A 304 23.61 -17.33 16.82
N ASP A 305 23.52 -16.01 16.67
CA ASP A 305 23.15 -15.13 17.78
C ASP A 305 21.64 -15.15 18.06
N GLU A 306 21.26 -14.78 19.30
CA GLU A 306 19.86 -14.80 19.76
C GLU A 306 18.93 -13.88 18.96
N ARG A 307 19.44 -12.73 18.51
CA ARG A 307 18.68 -11.77 17.69
C ARG A 307 18.44 -12.33 16.28
N SER A 308 19.39 -13.08 15.73
CA SER A 308 19.21 -13.83 14.49
C SER A 308 18.15 -14.92 14.62
N ALA A 309 18.14 -15.67 15.73
CA ALA A 309 17.11 -16.66 16.02
C ALA A 309 15.71 -16.02 16.12
N GLU A 310 15.58 -14.91 16.86
CA GLU A 310 14.36 -14.11 16.93
C GLU A 310 13.90 -13.67 15.53
N GLY A 311 14.82 -13.13 14.72
CA GLY A 311 14.52 -12.69 13.37
C GLY A 311 14.10 -13.82 12.43
N HIS A 312 14.56 -15.05 12.65
CA HIS A 312 14.09 -16.23 11.93
C HIS A 312 12.65 -16.60 12.32
N VAL A 313 12.34 -16.62 13.63
CA VAL A 313 10.98 -16.90 14.13
C VAL A 313 9.99 -15.88 13.57
N GLU A 314 10.35 -14.60 13.54
CA GLU A 314 9.47 -13.56 12.99
C GLU A 314 9.26 -13.70 11.48
N ARG A 315 10.32 -13.98 10.72
CA ARG A 315 10.19 -14.25 9.28
C ARG A 315 9.34 -15.48 8.99
N ILE A 316 9.40 -16.51 9.83
CA ILE A 316 8.53 -17.69 9.72
C ILE A 316 7.07 -17.32 9.98
N ARG A 317 6.79 -16.53 11.03
CA ARG A 317 5.43 -16.03 11.33
C ARG A 317 4.86 -15.25 10.15
N VAL A 318 5.59 -14.27 9.65
CA VAL A 318 5.17 -13.46 8.50
C VAL A 318 4.94 -14.34 7.28
N ARG A 319 5.87 -15.27 6.99
CA ARG A 319 5.77 -16.16 5.83
C ARG A 319 4.60 -17.15 5.91
N LEU A 320 4.27 -17.64 7.09
CA LEU A 320 3.18 -18.61 7.29
C LEU A 320 1.83 -17.95 7.61
N GLY A 321 1.81 -16.63 7.80
CA GLY A 321 0.62 -15.86 8.19
C GLY A 321 0.19 -16.10 9.64
N PHE A 322 1.16 -16.28 10.55
CA PHE A 322 0.91 -16.59 11.96
C PHE A 322 1.11 -15.38 12.87
N SER A 323 0.13 -15.15 13.73
CA SER A 323 0.14 -14.12 14.75
C SER A 323 0.91 -14.53 16.01
N SER A 324 1.30 -15.80 16.17
CA SER A 324 2.03 -16.25 17.36
C SER A 324 3.09 -17.33 17.07
N ARG A 325 4.07 -17.44 17.98
CA ARG A 325 5.05 -18.54 18.01
C ARG A 325 4.37 -19.91 18.14
N ALA A 326 3.33 -19.99 18.96
CA ALA A 326 2.57 -21.23 19.18
C ALA A 326 1.94 -21.79 17.90
N GLN A 327 1.52 -20.91 16.98
CA GLN A 327 1.00 -21.34 15.67
C GLN A 327 2.10 -21.94 14.78
N ILE A 328 3.35 -21.49 14.88
CA ILE A 328 4.48 -22.14 14.19
C ILE A 328 4.64 -23.57 14.69
N ALA A 329 4.65 -23.75 16.03
CA ALA A 329 4.78 -25.05 16.66
C ALA A 329 3.66 -26.01 16.22
N ALA A 330 2.40 -25.58 16.33
CA ALA A 330 1.24 -26.37 15.94
C ALA A 330 1.25 -26.76 14.45
N TRP A 331 1.64 -25.84 13.58
CA TRP A 331 1.72 -26.07 12.13
C TRP A 331 2.84 -27.06 11.74
N TYR A 332 3.99 -26.98 12.42
CA TYR A 332 5.10 -27.89 12.14
C TYR A 332 4.76 -29.32 12.59
N ALA A 333 4.20 -29.46 13.80
CA ALA A 333 3.76 -30.74 14.34
C ALA A 333 2.68 -31.40 13.47
N ALA A 334 1.69 -30.63 12.99
CA ALA A 334 0.63 -31.15 12.13
C ALA A 334 1.12 -31.70 10.77
N GLN A 335 2.28 -31.25 10.28
CA GLN A 335 2.86 -31.74 9.02
C GLN A 335 3.76 -32.97 9.18
N HIS A 336 4.22 -33.24 10.41
CA HIS A 336 5.14 -34.34 10.71
C HIS A 336 4.51 -35.39 11.65
N ALA A 337 3.21 -35.27 11.93
CA ALA A 337 2.46 -36.32 12.58
C ALA A 337 2.31 -37.50 11.59
N GLU A 338 2.78 -38.68 11.99
CA GLU A 338 2.58 -39.89 11.19
C GLU A 338 1.08 -40.21 11.08
N PRO A 339 0.59 -40.67 9.91
CA PRO A 339 -0.78 -41.16 9.79
C PRO A 339 -0.97 -42.35 10.72
N SER A 340 -1.93 -42.25 11.64
CA SER A 340 -2.31 -43.38 12.50
C SER A 340 -2.71 -44.58 11.63
N PRO A 341 -2.26 -45.81 11.94
CA PRO A 341 -2.65 -46.98 11.18
C PRO A 341 -4.18 -47.15 11.25
N PRO A 342 -4.85 -47.51 10.14
CA PRO A 342 -6.28 -47.76 10.15
C PRO A 342 -6.60 -48.92 11.10
N LYS A 343 -7.65 -48.75 11.92
CA LYS A 343 -8.20 -49.80 12.78
C LYS A 343 -8.90 -50.87 11.96
#